data_AF-A0A972F5S6-F1
#
_entry.id   AF-A0A972F5S6-F1
#
_cell.length_a   1.000
_cell.length_b   1.000
_cell.length_c   1.000
_cell.angle_alpha   90.00
_cell.angle_beta   90.00
_cell.angle_gamma   90.00
#
_symmetry.space_group_name_H-M   'P 1'
#
loop_
_entity.id
_entity.type
_entity.pdbx_description
1 polymer ?
#
loop_
_entity_poly.entity_id
_entity_poly.type
_entity_poly.pdbx_seq_one_letter_code
_entity_poly.pdbx_strand_id
1 'polypeptide(L)'
;MTNTKTLSPNYRWVVLLINFIACAMAYAGLTMWSMASEDLAKTFSITPVQASLGSALLMAGYAVGSYVEAQLIPKIGYRGAGLLGLVF
;
A
#
# COMPACT_ATOMS: atom_id res chain seq x y z
N MET A 1 4.77 27.87 -17.93
CA MET A 1 5.32 28.45 -16.70
C MET A 1 4.81 27.61 -15.53
N THR A 2 5.66 26.73 -15.00
CA THR A 2 5.35 25.88 -13.84
C THR A 2 5.37 26.75 -12.58
N ASN A 3 4.20 26.96 -11.97
CA ASN A 3 4.07 27.62 -10.67
C ASN A 3 4.85 26.82 -9.62
N THR A 4 6.07 27.23 -9.31
CA THR A 4 6.89 26.69 -8.22
C THR A 4 6.27 27.11 -6.89
N LYS A 5 5.31 26.32 -6.40
CA LYS A 5 4.79 26.46 -5.04
C LYS A 5 5.96 26.35 -4.07
N THR A 6 6.24 27.43 -3.35
CA THR A 6 7.21 27.47 -2.26
C THR A 6 6.68 26.62 -1.11
N LEU A 7 7.05 25.33 -1.10
CA LEU A 7 6.65 24.41 -0.05
C LEU A 7 7.41 24.74 1.24
N SER A 8 6.69 24.90 2.34
CA SER A 8 7.30 25.14 3.66
C SER A 8 8.28 24.01 4.00
N PRO A 9 9.44 24.30 4.64
CA PRO A 9 10.40 23.27 5.05
C PRO A 9 9.81 22.19 5.97
N ASN A 10 8.68 22.45 6.63
CA ASN A 10 7.98 21.49 7.48
C ASN A 10 7.17 20.45 6.68
N TYR A 11 6.89 20.71 5.40
CA TYR A 11 6.14 19.81 4.54
C TYR A 11 6.84 18.45 4.35
N ARG A 12 8.18 18.41 4.44
CA ARG A 12 8.96 17.15 4.38
C ARG A 12 8.58 16.18 5.51
N TRP A 13 8.31 16.70 6.70
CA TRP A 13 7.91 15.89 7.85
C TRP A 13 6.50 15.34 7.68
N VAL A 14 5.61 16.13 7.07
CA VAL A 14 4.24 15.68 6.74
C VAL A 14 4.27 14.54 5.72
N VAL A 15 5.09 14.66 4.66
CA VAL A 15 5.25 13.59 3.66
C VAL A 15 5.83 12.32 4.30
N LEU A 16 6.81 12.46 5.20
CA LEU A 16 7.38 11.34 5.95
C LEU A 16 6.33 10.65 6.83
N LEU A 17 5.54 11.42 7.57
CA LEU A 17 4.49 10.89 8.45
C LEU A 17 3.42 10.11 7.68
N ILE A 18 2.97 10.65 6.55
CA ILE A 18 1.95 9.98 5.72
C ILE A 18 2.50 8.67 5.14
N ASN A 19 3.73 8.67 4.62
CA ASN A 19 4.37 7.44 4.13
C ASN A 19 4.57 6.42 5.25
N PHE A 20 4.97 6.87 6.44
CA PHE A 20 5.13 5.99 7.59
C PHE A 20 3.83 5.28 7.96
N ILE A 21 2.71 6.02 8.03
CA ILE A 21 1.39 5.45 8.36
C ILE A 21 0.95 4.46 7.28
N ALA A 22 1.09 4.81 6.00
CA ALA A 22 0.73 3.92 4.89
C ALA A 22 1.54 2.61 4.92
N CYS A 23 2.85 2.69 5.11
CA CYS A 23 3.70 1.51 5.29
C CYS A 23 3.29 0.69 6.51
N ALA A 24 3.06 1.34 7.67
CA ALA A 24 2.66 0.65 8.88
C ALA A 24 1.35 -0.13 8.71
N MET A 25 0.37 0.44 7.99
CA MET A 25 -0.90 -0.23 7.67
C MET A 25 -0.71 -1.42 6.74
N ALA A 26 0.10 -1.28 5.68
CA ALA A 26 0.38 -2.37 4.75
C ALA A 26 1.05 -3.56 5.47
N TYR A 27 2.04 -3.28 6.32
CA TYR A 27 2.72 -4.31 7.10
C TYR A 27 1.80 -4.92 8.18
N ALA A 28 0.99 -4.12 8.87
CA ALA A 28 0.02 -4.62 9.84
C ALA A 28 -1.05 -5.53 9.20
N GLY A 29 -1.48 -5.22 7.97
CA GLY A 29 -2.38 -6.08 7.20
C GLY A 29 -1.77 -7.44 6.87
N LEU A 30 -0.49 -7.47 6.49
CA LEU A 30 0.23 -8.72 6.25
C LEU A 30 0.37 -9.57 7.51
N THR A 31 0.67 -8.97 8.67
CA THR A 31 0.73 -9.70 9.95
C THR A 31 -0.63 -10.20 10.40
N MET A 32 -1.69 -9.40 10.25
CA MET A 32 -3.06 -9.84 10.54
C MET A 32 -3.48 -11.00 9.63
N TRP A 33 -3.14 -10.97 8.34
CA TRP A 33 -3.40 -12.09 7.43
C TRP A 33 -2.71 -13.37 7.90
N SER A 34 -1.44 -13.27 8.32
CA SER A 34 -0.69 -14.41 8.85
C SER A 34 -1.36 -14.99 10.11
N MET A 35 -1.77 -14.13 11.05
CA MET A 35 -2.46 -14.56 12.28
C MET A 35 -3.84 -15.18 12.01
N ALA A 36 -4.60 -14.65 11.05
CA ALA A 36 -5.93 -15.15 10.71
C ALA A 36 -5.91 -16.39 9.79
N SER A 37 -4.75 -16.73 9.20
CA SER A 37 -4.65 -17.76 8.16
C SER A 37 -5.12 -19.15 8.62
N GLU A 38 -4.88 -19.53 9.87
CA GLU A 38 -5.33 -20.80 10.43
C GLU A 38 -6.85 -20.85 10.61
N ASP A 39 -7.45 -19.78 11.11
CA ASP A 39 -8.90 -19.69 11.28
C ASP A 39 -9.62 -19.56 9.93
N LEU A 40 -8.99 -18.90 8.95
CA LEU A 40 -9.46 -18.87 7.57
C LEU A 40 -9.45 -20.28 6.95
N ALA A 41 -8.36 -21.03 7.14
CA ALA A 41 -8.23 -22.40 6.63
C ALA A 41 -9.29 -23.33 7.21
N LYS A 42 -9.57 -23.22 8.52
CA LYS A 42 -10.62 -23.99 9.19
C LYS A 42 -12.02 -23.58 8.72
N THR A 43 -12.29 -22.28 8.62
CA THR A 43 -13.63 -21.76 8.27
C THR A 43 -14.01 -22.07 6.82
N PHE A 44 -13.06 -21.93 5.90
CA PHE A 44 -13.30 -22.18 4.47
C PHE A 44 -12.97 -23.62 4.04
N SER A 45 -12.51 -24.47 4.97
CA SER A 45 -12.07 -25.85 4.69
C SER A 45 -11.02 -25.92 3.56
N ILE A 46 -10.13 -24.92 3.51
CA ILE A 46 -9.06 -24.80 2.52
C ILE A 46 -7.71 -25.19 3.10
N THR A 47 -6.77 -25.55 2.23
CA THR A 47 -5.41 -25.88 2.68
C THR A 47 -4.67 -24.63 3.19
N PRO A 48 -3.72 -24.76 4.13
CA PRO A 48 -2.92 -23.63 4.62
C PRO A 48 -2.16 -22.91 3.49
N VAL A 49 -1.77 -23.67 2.46
CA VAL A 49 -1.13 -23.13 1.25
C VAL A 49 -2.09 -22.20 0.49
N GLN A 50 -3.36 -22.56 0.37
CA GLN A 50 -4.37 -21.69 -0.26
C GLN A 50 -4.68 -20.43 0.56
N ALA A 51 -4.70 -20.53 1.89
CA ALA A 51 -4.84 -19.35 2.75
C ALA A 51 -3.61 -18.40 2.63
N SER A 52 -2.41 -18.98 2.49
CA SER A 52 -1.17 -18.24 2.26
C SER A 52 -1.16 -17.48 0.92
N LEU A 53 -1.80 -18.02 -0.13
CA LEU A 53 -1.91 -17.35 -1.43
C LEU A 53 -2.51 -15.94 -1.33
N GLY A 54 -3.42 -15.69 -0.38
CA GLY A 54 -3.98 -14.35 -0.20
C GLY A 54 -2.93 -13.31 0.24
N SER A 55 -1.99 -13.69 1.13
CA SER A 55 -0.85 -12.83 1.49
C SER A 55 0.10 -12.60 0.32
N ALA A 56 0.35 -13.64 -0.48
CA ALA A 56 1.17 -13.54 -1.68
C ALA A 56 0.54 -12.61 -2.74
N LEU A 57 -0.80 -12.70 -2.91
CA LEU A 57 -1.55 -11.82 -3.80
C LEU A 57 -1.57 -10.38 -3.30
N LEU A 58 -1.64 -10.14 -1.99
CA LEU A 58 -1.53 -8.79 -1.42
C LEU A 58 -0.15 -8.18 -1.71
N MET A 59 0.94 -8.93 -1.53
CA MET A 59 2.29 -8.47 -1.89
C MET A 59 2.45 -8.26 -3.40
N ALA A 60 1.89 -9.15 -4.22
CA ALA A 60 1.91 -9.00 -5.68
C ALA A 60 1.13 -7.76 -6.11
N GLY A 61 -0.03 -7.51 -5.51
CA GLY A 61 -0.84 -6.30 -5.70
C GLY A 61 -0.07 -5.04 -5.32
N TYR A 62 0.66 -5.05 -4.20
CA TYR A 62 1.52 -3.94 -3.80
C TYR A 62 2.63 -3.66 -4.82
N ALA A 63 3.29 -4.70 -5.34
CA ALA A 63 4.34 -4.55 -6.34
C ALA A 63 3.81 -4.01 -7.68
N VAL A 64 2.67 -4.53 -8.16
CA VAL A 64 2.03 -4.04 -9.39
C VAL A 64 1.50 -2.61 -9.20
N GLY A 65 0.87 -2.32 -8.06
CA GLY A 65 0.40 -1.00 -7.69
C GLY A 65 1.54 0.03 -7.67
N SER A 66 2.68 -0.33 -7.09
CA SER A 66 3.90 0.50 -7.08
C SER A 66 4.41 0.80 -8.49
N TYR A 67 4.36 -0.20 -9.40
CA TYR A 67 4.74 0.00 -10.80
C TYR A 67 3.77 0.92 -11.54
N VAL A 68 2.46 0.74 -11.33
CA VAL A 68 1.44 1.61 -11.91
C VAL A 68 1.55 3.03 -11.37
N GLU A 69 1.75 3.21 -10.06
CA GLU A 69 2.03 4.52 -9.46
C GLU A 69 3.27 5.18 -10.07
N ALA A 70 4.36 4.43 -10.27
CA ALA A 70 5.57 4.97 -10.90
C ALA A 70 5.30 5.51 -12.32
N GLN A 71 4.38 4.89 -13.07
CA GLN A 71 3.95 5.35 -14.39
C GLN A 71 2.91 6.47 -14.35
N LEU A 72 2.12 6.56 -13.27
CA LEU A 72 1.10 7.60 -13.06
C LEU A 72 1.67 8.89 -12.48
N ILE A 73 2.67 8.83 -11.60
CA ILE A 73 3.36 9.98 -11.00
C ILE A 73 3.77 11.04 -12.04
N PRO A 74 4.40 10.71 -13.18
CA PRO A 74 4.74 11.70 -14.20
C PRO A 74 3.54 12.31 -14.93
N LYS A 75 2.34 11.70 -14.85
CA LYS A 75 1.11 12.16 -15.53
C LYS A 75 0.17 12.96 -14.62
N ILE A 76 0.00 12.53 -13.36
CA ILE A 76 -0.98 13.12 -12.42
C ILE A 76 -0.35 13.72 -11.16
N GLY A 77 0.97 13.60 -11.00
CA GLY A 77 1.71 14.08 -9.84
C GLY A 77 1.58 13.17 -8.61
N TYR A 78 2.58 13.23 -7.74
CA TYR A 78 2.70 12.38 -6.54
C TYR A 78 1.49 12.44 -5.60
N ARG A 79 0.81 13.59 -5.51
CA ARG A 79 -0.39 13.75 -4.67
C ARG A 79 -1.60 12.99 -5.22
N GLY A 80 -1.77 12.92 -6.53
CA GLY A 80 -2.86 12.19 -7.17
C GLY A 80 -2.64 10.68 -7.15
N ALA A 81 -1.39 10.26 -7.39
CA ALA A 81 -0.99 8.86 -7.28
C ALA A 81 -1.18 8.32 -5.86
N GLY A 82 -0.69 9.03 -4.83
CA GLY A 82 -0.82 8.59 -3.44
C GLY A 82 -2.26 8.60 -2.90
N LEU A 83 -3.14 9.47 -3.41
CA LEU A 83 -4.58 9.42 -3.06
C LEU A 83 -5.28 8.23 -3.72
N LEU A 84 -4.92 7.88 -4.96
CA LEU A 84 -5.43 6.67 -5.61
C LEU A 84 -4.92 5.42 -4.91
N GLY A 85 -3.64 5.37 -4.53
CA GLY A 85 -3.05 4.25 -3.80
C GLY A 85 -3.53 4.07 -2.36
N LEU A 86 -4.18 5.06 -1.76
CA LEU A 86 -4.79 4.96 -0.41
C LEU A 86 -6.27 4.54 -0.43
N VAL A 87 -6.95 4.71 -1.56
CA VAL A 87 -8.38 4.38 -1.72
C VAL A 87 -8.58 2.91 -2.12
N PHE A 88 -7.53 2.27 -2.67
CA PHE A 88 -7.50 0.87 -3.10
C PHE A 88 -6.52 0.06 -2.25
#